data_AF-A0A822ZLJ9-F1
#
_entry.id   AF-A0A822ZLJ9-F1
#
_cell.length_a   1.000
_cell.length_b   1.000
_cell.length_c   1.000
_cell.angle_alpha   90.00
_cell.angle_beta   90.00
_cell.angle_gamma   90.00
#
_symmetry.space_group_name_H-M   'P 1'
#
loop_
_entity.id
_entity.type
_entity.pdbx_description
1 polymer ?
#
loop_
_entity_poly.entity_id
_entity_poly.type
_entity_poly.pdbx_seq_one_letter_code
_entity_poly.pdbx_strand_id
1 'polypeptide(L)'
;MAENLQIVQPNGDLLRESRDAMLVVATLIATVTFQAGVNPPGGVWQESTKTHEAGKSIMGYDKNGYRLFLFGNTLGFSIACNIIIYLIPNTPLRNLKVMVYIAIFSLTFTYGVSVAAITPETSVNLSLFLIFIGVPYLITYVLERYYN
;
A
#
# COMPACT_ATOMS: atom_id res chain seq x y z
N MET A 1 -35.26 41.58 -0.12
CA MET A 1 -33.90 41.09 0.13
C MET A 1 -34.05 39.60 0.46
N ALA A 2 -34.08 38.76 -0.57
CA ALA A 2 -34.20 37.32 -0.38
C ALA A 2 -32.80 36.77 -0.13
N GLU A 3 -32.62 36.21 1.05
CA GLU A 3 -31.43 35.46 1.44
C GLU A 3 -31.29 34.28 0.46
N ASN A 4 -30.17 34.23 -0.27
CA ASN A 4 -29.81 33.09 -1.08
C ASN A 4 -29.61 31.90 -0.15
N LEU A 5 -30.68 31.14 0.08
CA LEU A 5 -30.65 29.85 0.75
C LEU A 5 -29.77 28.92 -0.11
N GLN A 6 -28.46 28.93 0.15
CA GLN A 6 -27.57 27.87 -0.30
C GLN A 6 -28.17 26.58 0.26
N ILE A 7 -28.73 25.76 -0.63
CA ILE A 7 -29.12 24.40 -0.31
C ILE A 7 -27.81 23.66 -0.05
N VAL A 8 -27.29 23.77 1.17
CA VAL A 8 -26.28 22.87 1.70
C VAL A 8 -26.92 21.50 1.61
N GLN A 9 -26.47 20.67 0.67
CA GLN A 9 -26.91 19.29 0.55
C GLN A 9 -26.17 18.52 1.65
N PRO A 10 -26.77 18.28 2.84
CA PRO A 10 -26.05 17.77 4.00
C PRO A 10 -25.35 16.44 3.69
N ASN A 11 -25.93 15.63 2.81
CA ASN A 11 -25.36 14.35 2.40
C ASN A 11 -24.12 14.50 1.52
N GLY A 12 -24.02 15.55 0.70
CA GLY A 12 -22.87 15.76 -0.20
C GLY A 12 -21.61 16.19 0.56
N ASP A 13 -21.77 17.07 1.55
CA ASP A 13 -20.65 17.55 2.37
C ASP A 13 -20.13 16.44 3.32
N LEU A 14 -21.04 15.65 3.92
CA LEU A 14 -20.67 14.50 4.75
C LEU A 14 -19.91 13.41 3.97
N LEU A 15 -20.32 13.14 2.72
CA LEU A 15 -19.61 12.19 1.85
C LEU A 15 -18.20 12.69 1.49
N ARG A 16 -18.04 14.00 1.23
CA ARG A 16 -16.73 14.60 0.96
C ARG A 16 -15.82 14.52 2.17
N GLU A 17 -16.31 14.88 3.35
CA GLU A 17 -15.57 14.80 4.61
C GLU A 17 -15.13 13.36 4.93
N SER A 18 -16.04 12.39 4.76
CA SER A 18 -15.75 10.97 4.96
C SER A 18 -14.67 10.49 3.99
N ARG A 19 -14.75 10.87 2.72
CA ARG A 19 -13.73 10.53 1.70
C ARG A 19 -12.38 11.12 2.06
N ASP A 20 -12.33 12.39 2.43
CA ASP A 20 -11.08 13.09 2.74
C ASP A 20 -10.44 12.49 4.00
N ALA A 21 -11.23 12.14 5.03
CA ALA A 21 -10.76 11.42 6.21
C ALA A 21 -10.22 10.02 5.85
N MET A 22 -10.92 9.26 5.00
CA MET A 22 -10.46 7.94 4.55
C MET A 22 -9.17 8.01 3.73
N LEU A 23 -8.98 9.05 2.90
CA LEU A 23 -7.72 9.27 2.17
C LEU A 23 -6.55 9.49 3.13
N VAL A 24 -6.75 10.25 4.22
CA VAL A 24 -5.74 10.43 5.27
C VAL A 24 -5.43 9.10 5.96
N VAL A 25 -6.46 8.36 6.37
CA VAL A 25 -6.28 7.05 7.03
C VAL A 25 -5.56 6.06 6.10
N ALA A 26 -5.95 5.98 4.83
CA ALA A 26 -5.30 5.11 3.86
C ALA A 26 -3.83 5.49 3.64
N THR A 27 -3.54 6.79 3.52
CA THR A 27 -2.16 7.27 3.38
C THR A 27 -1.31 6.93 4.61
N LEU A 28 -1.86 7.05 5.81
CA LEU A 28 -1.19 6.65 7.05
C LEU A 28 -0.92 5.15 7.10
N ILE A 29 -1.91 4.32 6.75
CA ILE A 29 -1.74 2.85 6.69
C ILE A 29 -0.65 2.48 5.67
N ALA A 30 -0.70 3.06 4.46
CA ALA A 30 0.33 2.84 3.44
C ALA A 30 1.73 3.24 3.93
N THR A 31 1.83 4.37 4.63
CA THR A 31 3.11 4.85 5.18
C THR A 31 3.64 3.92 6.28
N VAL A 32 2.80 3.54 7.25
CA VAL A 32 3.19 2.65 8.35
C VAL A 32 3.59 1.27 7.83
N THR A 33 2.83 0.73 6.89
CA THR A 33 3.14 -0.58 6.29
C THR A 33 4.41 -0.53 5.46
N PHE A 34 4.61 0.51 4.63
CA PHE A 34 5.87 0.70 3.90
C PHE A 34 7.07 0.75 4.86
N GLN A 35 7.00 1.58 5.90
CA GLN A 35 8.08 1.73 6.88
C GLN A 35 8.39 0.42 7.60
N ALA A 36 7.37 -0.32 8.04
CA ALA A 36 7.56 -1.59 8.71
C ALA A 36 8.05 -2.71 7.76
N GLY A 37 7.64 -2.69 6.50
CA GLY A 37 8.08 -3.68 5.50
C GLY A 37 9.55 -3.51 5.13
N VAL A 38 10.02 -2.26 4.97
CA VAL A 38 11.42 -1.96 4.61
C VAL A 38 12.35 -1.88 5.83
N ASN A 39 11.80 -1.76 7.05
CA ASN A 39 12.52 -1.84 8.31
C ASN A 39 11.90 -2.94 9.17
N PRO A 40 12.22 -4.22 8.92
CA PRO A 40 11.57 -5.33 9.61
C PRO A 40 11.83 -5.26 11.13
N PRO A 41 10.92 -5.82 11.96
CA PRO A 41 11.13 -5.94 13.40
C PRO A 41 12.47 -6.60 13.73
N GLY A 42 13.20 -6.02 14.68
CA GLY A 42 14.56 -6.44 15.02
C GLY A 42 15.64 -5.89 14.08
N GLY A 43 15.27 -5.34 12.93
CA GLY A 43 16.18 -4.74 11.96
C GLY A 43 16.82 -5.75 11.02
N VAL A 44 17.93 -5.33 10.42
CA VAL A 44 18.74 -6.15 9.51
C VAL A 44 20.11 -6.41 10.10
N TRP A 45 20.69 -7.56 9.76
CA TRP A 45 22.06 -7.87 10.13
C TRP A 45 23.04 -6.89 9.50
N GLN A 46 24.02 -6.42 10.28
CA GLN A 46 25.03 -5.47 9.80
C GLN A 46 26.27 -6.17 9.22
N GLU A 47 26.53 -7.40 9.65
CA GLU A 47 27.67 -8.21 9.23
C GLU A 47 27.22 -9.59 8.78
N SER A 48 28.00 -10.22 7.90
CA SER A 48 27.76 -11.58 7.45
C SER A 48 28.54 -12.58 8.32
N THR A 49 27.91 -13.71 8.66
CA THR A 49 28.55 -14.84 9.34
C THR A 49 28.14 -16.16 8.67
N LYS A 50 28.52 -17.31 9.25
CA LYS A 50 28.11 -18.63 8.75
C LYS A 50 26.60 -18.88 8.80
N THR A 51 25.87 -18.17 9.67
CA THR A 51 24.44 -18.39 9.89
C THR A 51 23.56 -17.32 9.27
N HIS A 52 24.11 -16.15 8.92
CA HIS A 52 23.33 -15.04 8.42
C HIS A 52 24.10 -14.08 7.51
N GLU A 53 23.38 -13.32 6.70
CA GLU A 53 23.92 -12.40 5.71
C GLU A 53 23.60 -10.94 6.08
N ALA A 54 24.58 -10.05 5.89
CA ALA A 54 24.38 -8.60 6.05
C ALA A 54 23.28 -8.09 5.12
N GLY A 55 22.47 -7.15 5.62
CA GLY A 55 21.32 -6.60 4.91
C GLY A 55 20.07 -7.48 4.93
N LYS A 56 20.14 -8.71 5.46
CA LYS A 56 18.96 -9.57 5.62
C LYS A 56 18.26 -9.35 6.96
N SER A 57 16.94 -9.48 6.95
CA SER A 57 16.07 -9.34 8.13
C SER A 57 16.48 -10.31 9.23
N ILE A 58 16.66 -9.80 10.45
CA ILE A 58 16.86 -10.63 11.65
C ILE A 58 15.64 -11.51 11.89
N MET A 59 14.43 -10.94 11.76
CA MET A 59 13.17 -11.68 11.86
C MET A 59 13.05 -12.78 10.79
N GLY A 60 13.69 -12.62 9.63
CA GLY A 60 13.65 -13.57 8.52
C GLY A 60 14.18 -14.98 8.84
N TYR A 61 14.92 -15.13 9.94
CA TYR A 61 15.42 -16.43 10.43
C TYR A 61 14.37 -17.20 11.24
N ASP A 62 13.33 -16.54 11.77
CA ASP A 62 12.07 -17.19 12.16
C ASP A 62 11.09 -17.17 10.99
N LYS A 63 11.12 -18.25 10.20
CA LYS A 63 10.36 -18.36 8.95
C LYS A 63 8.85 -18.18 9.15
N ASN A 64 8.29 -18.69 10.25
CA ASN A 64 6.85 -18.67 10.46
C ASN A 64 6.38 -17.27 10.87
N GLY A 65 7.05 -16.65 11.86
CA GLY A 65 6.75 -15.29 12.27
C GLY A 65 6.94 -14.29 11.14
N TYR A 66 8.04 -14.40 10.39
CA TYR A 66 8.34 -13.49 9.29
C TYR A 66 7.33 -13.59 8.14
N ARG A 67 6.88 -14.81 7.79
CA ARG A 67 5.83 -15.01 6.78
C ARG A 67 4.52 -14.34 7.18
N LEU A 68 4.09 -14.52 8.42
CA LEU A 68 2.84 -13.92 8.91
C LEU A 68 2.92 -12.39 8.94
N PHE A 69 4.07 -11.86 9.40
CA PHE A 69 4.34 -10.43 9.40
C PHE A 69 4.30 -9.84 8.00
N LEU A 70 5.09 -10.38 7.07
CA LEU A 70 5.14 -9.89 5.69
C LEU A 70 3.78 -9.99 5.01
N PHE A 71 3.07 -11.11 5.20
CA PHE A 71 1.73 -11.29 4.64
C PHE A 71 0.77 -10.19 5.09
N GLY A 72 0.65 -9.96 6.40
CA GLY A 72 -0.24 -8.93 6.94
C GLY A 72 0.19 -7.52 6.52
N ASN A 73 1.50 -7.24 6.54
CA ASN A 73 2.05 -5.94 6.17
C ASN A 73 1.78 -5.60 4.69
N THR A 74 2.11 -6.53 3.78
CA THR A 74 1.90 -6.33 2.34
C THR A 74 0.42 -6.25 1.99
N LEU A 75 -0.44 -7.06 2.62
CA LEU A 75 -1.88 -6.98 2.42
C LEU A 75 -2.44 -5.61 2.84
N GLY A 76 -2.02 -5.10 4.00
CA GLY A 76 -2.41 -3.77 4.48
C GLY A 76 -1.93 -2.65 3.54
N PHE A 77 -0.69 -2.72 3.07
CA PHE A 77 -0.13 -1.78 2.09
C PHE A 77 -0.94 -1.78 0.79
N SER A 78 -1.20 -2.96 0.21
CA SER A 78 -1.94 -3.09 -1.03
C SER A 78 -3.38 -2.58 -0.89
N ILE A 79 -4.10 -2.92 0.19
CA ILE A 79 -5.46 -2.43 0.42
C ILE A 79 -5.47 -0.90 0.54
N ALA A 80 -4.53 -0.32 1.30
CA ALA A 80 -4.43 1.13 1.45
C ALA A 80 -4.21 1.85 0.11
N CYS A 81 -3.30 1.35 -0.72
CA CYS A 81 -3.08 1.88 -2.07
C CYS A 81 -4.35 1.82 -2.94
N ASN A 82 -5.12 0.72 -2.85
CA ASN A 82 -6.37 0.58 -3.59
C ASN A 82 -7.46 1.55 -3.10
N ILE A 83 -7.56 1.78 -1.78
CA ILE A 83 -8.46 2.79 -1.22
C ILE A 83 -8.09 4.18 -1.77
N ILE A 84 -6.80 4.53 -1.82
CA ILE A 84 -6.36 5.83 -2.37
C ILE A 84 -6.79 5.96 -3.84
N ILE A 85 -6.53 4.94 -4.66
CA ILE A 85 -6.92 4.94 -6.08
C ILE A 85 -8.44 5.12 -6.24
N TYR A 86 -9.22 4.36 -5.47
CA TYR A 86 -10.68 4.34 -5.57
C TYR A 86 -11.32 5.66 -5.12
N LEU A 87 -10.82 6.25 -4.03
CA LEU A 87 -11.37 7.49 -3.48
C LEU A 87 -10.99 8.73 -4.28
N ILE A 88 -10.05 8.65 -5.24
CA ILE A 88 -9.72 9.79 -6.09
C ILE A 88 -10.83 9.99 -7.13
N PRO A 89 -11.57 11.12 -7.07
CA PRO A 89 -12.67 11.38 -7.98
C PRO A 89 -12.17 11.52 -9.43
N ASN A 90 -13.03 11.10 -10.37
CA ASN A 90 -12.86 11.35 -11.79
C ASN A 90 -13.09 12.84 -12.07
N THR A 91 -12.07 13.65 -11.81
CA THR A 91 -12.10 15.10 -12.04
C THR A 91 -11.74 15.42 -13.49
N PRO A 92 -12.15 16.59 -14.02
CA PRO A 92 -11.68 17.07 -15.33
C PRO A 92 -10.15 17.24 -15.38
N LEU A 93 -9.48 17.27 -14.23
CA LEU A 93 -8.03 17.14 -14.09
C LEU A 93 -7.59 15.68 -14.22
N ARG A 94 -7.93 15.03 -15.35
CA ARG A 94 -7.59 13.63 -15.65
C ARG A 94 -6.10 13.33 -15.43
N ASN A 95 -5.24 14.32 -15.63
CA ASN A 95 -3.80 14.26 -15.41
C ASN A 95 -3.42 13.98 -13.94
N LEU A 96 -4.18 14.50 -12.97
CA LEU A 96 -3.90 14.31 -11.55
C LEU A 96 -4.10 12.84 -11.13
N LYS A 97 -5.22 12.24 -11.54
CA LYS A 97 -5.50 10.83 -11.26
C LYS A 97 -4.40 9.94 -11.87
N VAL A 98 -3.97 10.21 -13.11
CA VAL A 98 -2.86 9.51 -13.77
C VAL A 98 -1.53 9.66 -13.00
N MET A 99 -1.20 10.86 -12.53
CA MET A 99 0.01 11.08 -11.72
C MET A 99 -0.01 10.25 -10.42
N VAL A 100 -1.17 10.14 -9.76
CA VAL A 100 -1.30 9.31 -8.56
C VAL A 100 -1.15 7.82 -8.88
N TYR A 101 -1.70 7.32 -9.99
CA TYR A 101 -1.44 5.93 -10.42
C TYR A 101 0.04 5.66 -10.63
N ILE A 102 0.74 6.56 -11.33
CA ILE A 102 2.18 6.42 -11.59
C ILE A 102 2.95 6.42 -10.25
N ALA A 103 2.59 7.32 -9.33
CA ALA A 103 3.20 7.39 -8.02
C ALA A 103 2.98 6.12 -7.19
N ILE A 104 1.74 5.59 -7.13
CA ILE A 104 1.41 4.37 -6.40
C ILE A 104 2.09 3.16 -7.03
N PHE A 105 2.15 3.08 -8.36
CA PHE A 105 2.86 2.00 -9.06
C PHE A 105 4.35 2.01 -8.71
N SER A 106 4.99 3.19 -8.77
CA SER A 106 6.40 3.37 -8.38
C SER A 106 6.65 3.01 -6.91
N LEU A 107 5.78 3.44 -6.00
CA LEU A 107 5.87 3.13 -4.57
C LEU A 107 5.74 1.62 -4.31
N THR A 108 4.82 0.96 -5.00
CA THR A 108 4.59 -0.48 -4.88
C THR A 108 5.78 -1.28 -5.42
N PHE A 109 6.34 -0.85 -6.54
CA PHE A 109 7.53 -1.45 -7.12
C PHE A 109 8.72 -1.34 -6.15
N THR A 110 8.99 -0.14 -5.64
CA THR A 110 10.10 0.09 -4.70
C THR A 110 9.90 -0.66 -3.38
N TYR A 111 8.68 -0.71 -2.84
CA TYR A 111 8.34 -1.55 -1.68
C TYR A 111 8.69 -3.03 -1.94
N GLY A 112 8.26 -3.57 -3.08
CA GLY A 112 8.53 -4.96 -3.45
C GLY A 112 10.01 -5.27 -3.57
N VAL A 113 10.78 -4.38 -4.22
CA VAL A 113 12.24 -4.48 -4.33
C VAL A 113 12.92 -4.44 -2.96
N SER A 114 12.53 -3.51 -2.09
CA SER A 114 13.10 -3.38 -0.75
C SER A 114 12.84 -4.62 0.11
N VAL A 115 11.60 -5.13 0.12
CA VAL A 115 11.26 -6.34 0.85
C VAL A 115 12.02 -7.55 0.29
N ALA A 116 12.11 -7.68 -1.03
CA ALA A 116 12.87 -8.77 -1.67
C ALA A 116 14.37 -8.71 -1.32
N ALA A 117 14.96 -7.52 -1.29
CA ALA A 117 16.36 -7.33 -0.94
C ALA A 117 16.66 -7.76 0.50
N ILE A 118 15.78 -7.41 1.44
CA ILE A 118 15.97 -7.66 2.89
C ILE A 118 15.55 -9.09 3.28
N THR A 119 14.75 -9.77 2.46
CA THR A 119 14.27 -11.11 2.77
C THR A 119 15.33 -12.18 2.53
N PRO A 120 15.61 -13.09 3.49
CA PRO A 120 16.45 -14.27 3.25
C PRO A 120 15.77 -15.24 2.27
N GLU A 121 16.53 -15.81 1.34
CA GLU A 121 15.99 -16.70 0.27
C GLU A 121 15.24 -17.93 0.81
N THR A 122 15.59 -18.39 2.02
CA THR A 122 15.00 -19.59 2.62
C THR A 122 13.67 -19.36 3.34
N SER A 123 13.25 -18.09 3.48
CA SER A 123 12.15 -17.69 4.35
C SER A 123 10.81 -17.57 3.61
N VAL A 124 10.77 -16.96 2.42
CA VAL A 124 9.53 -16.81 1.64
C VAL A 124 9.75 -17.14 0.16
N ASN A 125 8.71 -17.63 -0.51
CA ASN A 125 8.74 -17.81 -1.95
C ASN A 125 8.41 -16.46 -2.61
N LEU A 126 9.40 -15.83 -3.24
CA LEU A 126 9.27 -14.50 -3.86
C LEU A 126 8.12 -14.44 -4.88
N SER A 127 7.83 -15.55 -5.56
CA SER A 127 6.73 -15.63 -6.52
C SER A 127 5.35 -15.48 -5.86
N LEU A 128 5.14 -16.04 -4.67
CA LEU A 128 3.90 -15.84 -3.91
C LEU A 128 3.75 -14.39 -3.45
N PHE A 129 4.86 -13.75 -3.08
CA PHE A 129 4.88 -12.34 -2.67
C PHE A 129 4.48 -11.39 -3.83
N LEU A 130 4.97 -11.64 -5.04
CA LEU A 130 4.61 -10.85 -6.23
C LEU A 130 3.12 -10.98 -6.59
N ILE A 131 2.48 -12.13 -6.31
CA ILE A 131 1.04 -12.32 -6.50
C ILE A 131 0.23 -11.40 -5.56
N PHE A 132 0.67 -11.21 -4.30
CA PHE A 132 -0.01 -10.31 -3.35
C PHE A 132 0.12 -8.84 -3.68
N ILE A 133 1.20 -8.47 -4.37
CA ILE A 133 1.30 -7.16 -4.99
C ILE A 133 0.33 -7.08 -6.17
N GLY A 134 0.38 -7.99 -7.14
CA GLY A 134 -0.35 -7.86 -8.40
C GLY A 134 -1.87 -8.05 -8.34
N VAL A 135 -2.36 -9.02 -7.56
CA VAL A 135 -3.79 -9.41 -7.54
C VAL A 135 -4.71 -8.27 -7.09
N PRO A 136 -4.43 -7.53 -6.00
CA PRO A 136 -5.26 -6.40 -5.59
C PRO A 136 -5.38 -5.33 -6.68
N TYR A 137 -4.29 -4.97 -7.38
CA TYR A 137 -4.36 -3.98 -8.47
C TYR A 137 -5.07 -4.53 -9.71
N LEU A 138 -4.94 -5.82 -10.02
CA LEU A 138 -5.68 -6.46 -11.12
C LEU A 138 -7.19 -6.41 -10.84
N ILE A 139 -7.59 -6.73 -9.61
CA ILE A 139 -9.00 -6.66 -9.18
C ILE A 139 -9.51 -5.23 -9.35
N THR A 140 -8.80 -4.23 -8.84
CA THR A 140 -9.20 -2.82 -8.96
C THR A 140 -9.27 -2.37 -10.41
N TYR A 141 -8.29 -2.74 -11.23
CA TYR A 141 -8.30 -2.45 -12.66
C TYR A 141 -9.54 -3.05 -13.37
N VAL A 142 -9.90 -4.30 -13.05
CA VAL A 142 -11.09 -4.96 -13.60
C VAL A 142 -12.38 -4.29 -13.11
N LEU A 143 -12.46 -3.94 -11.82
CA LEU A 143 -13.61 -3.25 -11.25
C LEU A 143 -13.81 -1.87 -11.89
N GLU A 144 -12.74 -1.09 -12.05
CA GLU A 144 -12.80 0.21 -12.70
C GLU A 144 -13.23 0.12 -14.16
N ARG A 145 -12.86 -0.95 -14.87
CA ARG A 145 -13.26 -1.22 -16.26
C ARG A 145 -14.70 -1.72 -16.39
N TYR A 146 -15.22 -2.39 -15.36
CA TYR A 146 -16.58 -2.95 -15.36
C TYR A 146 -17.63 -1.92 -14.94
N TYR A 147 -17.29 -1.02 -14.00
CA TYR A 147 -18.22 -0.02 -13.44
C TYR A 147 -18.13 1.37 -14.09
N ASN A 148 -17.16 1.64 -14.99
CA ASN A 148 -17.08 2.85 -15.82
C ASN A 148 -17.08 2.50 -17.31
#